data_AF-A0A956EBQ9-F1
#
_entry.id   AF-A0A956EBQ9-F1
#
_cell.length_a   1.000
_cell.length_b   1.000
_cell.length_c   1.000
_cell.angle_alpha   90.00
_cell.angle_beta   90.00
_cell.angle_gamma   90.00
#
_symmetry.space_group_name_H-M   'P 1'
#
loop_
_entity.id
_entity.type
_entity.pdbx_description
1 polymer ?
#
loop_
_entity_poly.entity_id
_entity_poly.type
_entity_poly.pdbx_seq_one_letter_code
_entity_poly.pdbx_strand_id
1 'polypeptide(L)'
;LVTTEVFTASAEFRKVTVEARLTVEPRAGVSATASAVVAELNRYFHALEGGDEGEGWPFGGAVYFSRVFERILAAEGVLRADQVRVALDDGPFVECQDLEIGAGRLLYSGQHQVIASAVRTNG
;
A
#
# COMPACT_ATOMS: atom_id res chain seq x y z
N LEU A 1 -11.98 30.98 30.11
CA LEU A 1 -12.44 29.58 30.00
C LEU A 1 -12.54 29.28 28.51
N VAL A 2 -11.75 28.35 27.98
CA VAL A 2 -11.86 27.93 26.57
C VAL A 2 -12.66 26.63 26.58
N THR A 3 -13.86 26.67 26.02
CA THR A 3 -14.70 25.48 25.81
C THR A 3 -14.20 24.80 24.55
N THR A 4 -13.53 23.65 24.70
CA THR A 4 -13.23 22.78 23.56
C THR A 4 -14.52 22.07 23.16
N GLU A 5 -15.12 22.46 22.03
CA GLU A 5 -16.16 21.65 21.38
C GLU A 5 -15.49 20.47 20.68
N VAL A 6 -15.76 19.26 21.17
CA VAL A 6 -15.38 18.01 20.51
C VAL A 6 -16.48 17.68 19.51
N PHE A 7 -16.28 18.03 18.25
CA PHE A 7 -17.09 17.49 17.16
C PHE A 7 -16.64 16.05 16.88
N THR A 8 -17.41 15.06 17.31
CA THR A 8 -17.26 13.68 16.83
C THR A 8 -17.85 13.58 15.43
N ALA A 9 -17.14 14.10 14.43
CA ALA A 9 -17.38 13.62 13.07
C ALA A 9 -17.02 12.14 13.07
N SER A 10 -17.94 11.27 12.64
CA SER A 10 -17.61 9.85 12.49
C SER A 10 -16.46 9.76 11.50
N ALA A 11 -15.29 9.25 11.92
CA ALA A 11 -14.15 9.16 11.03
C ALA A 11 -14.51 8.21 9.87
N GLU A 12 -14.61 8.76 8.66
CA GLU A 12 -14.83 7.95 7.47
C GLU A 12 -13.52 7.25 7.11
N PHE A 13 -13.50 5.93 7.28
CA PHE A 13 -12.38 5.08 6.88
C PHE A 13 -12.50 4.68 5.41
N ARG A 14 -11.39 4.77 4.69
CA ARG A 14 -11.24 4.39 3.28
C ARG A 14 -10.33 3.17 3.21
N LYS A 15 -10.80 2.09 2.60
CA LYS A 15 -10.00 0.87 2.44
C LYS A 15 -9.09 1.02 1.24
N VAL A 16 -7.80 0.71 1.39
CA VAL A 16 -6.89 0.59 0.24
C VAL A 16 -6.56 -0.87 -0.05
N THR A 17 -6.60 -1.24 -1.32
CA THR A 17 -6.16 -2.56 -1.79
C THR A 17 -5.12 -2.39 -2.88
N VAL A 18 -4.13 -3.27 -2.91
CA VAL A 18 -3.06 -3.28 -3.91
C VAL A 18 -3.03 -4.63 -4.58
N GLU A 19 -2.96 -4.63 -5.89
CA GLU A 19 -2.63 -5.77 -6.73
C GLU A 19 -1.21 -5.57 -7.26
N ALA A 20 -0.33 -6.55 -7.04
CA ALA A 20 1.04 -6.50 -7.52
C ALA A 20 1.46 -7.82 -8.19
N ARG A 21 2.13 -7.70 -9.33
CA ARG A 21 2.79 -8.83 -10.01
C ARG A 21 4.29 -8.57 -10.04
N LEU A 22 5.05 -9.52 -9.54
CA LEU A 22 6.47 -9.32 -9.24
C LEU A 22 7.35 -10.42 -9.83
N THR A 23 8.57 -10.04 -10.15
CA THR A 23 9.68 -10.96 -10.39
C THR A 23 10.61 -10.92 -9.19
N VAL A 24 10.95 -12.08 -8.64
CA VAL A 24 11.82 -12.20 -7.45
C VAL A 24 13.28 -12.40 -7.83
N GLU A 25 14.18 -12.03 -6.94
CA GLU A 25 15.62 -12.26 -7.12
C GLU A 25 15.93 -13.77 -7.31
N PRO A 26 16.98 -14.14 -8.08
CA PRO A 26 17.27 -15.55 -8.42
C PRO A 26 17.46 -16.52 -7.24
N ARG A 27 17.69 -16.02 -6.02
CA ARG A 27 17.88 -16.82 -4.80
C ARG A 27 16.83 -16.53 -3.71
N ALA A 28 15.91 -15.60 -3.97
CA ALA A 28 14.84 -15.29 -3.03
C ALA A 28 13.70 -16.33 -3.17
N GLY A 29 13.07 -16.66 -2.05
CA GLY A 29 11.89 -17.52 -2.05
C GLY A 29 10.67 -16.78 -2.60
N VAL A 30 10.01 -17.31 -3.63
CA VAL A 30 8.81 -16.68 -4.24
C VAL A 30 7.73 -16.37 -3.21
N SER A 31 7.37 -17.36 -2.38
CA SER A 31 6.34 -17.20 -1.33
C SER A 31 6.78 -16.24 -0.22
N ALA A 32 8.05 -16.30 0.19
CA ALA A 32 8.61 -15.42 1.20
C ALA A 32 8.61 -13.95 0.73
N THR A 33 9.00 -13.71 -0.53
CA THR A 33 9.00 -12.38 -1.15
C THR A 33 7.59 -11.81 -1.24
N ALA A 34 6.61 -12.60 -1.72
CA ALA A 34 5.22 -12.16 -1.77
C ALA A 34 4.69 -11.81 -0.36
N SER A 35 5.02 -12.62 0.65
CA SER A 35 4.63 -12.36 2.04
C SER A 35 5.29 -11.11 2.61
N ALA A 36 6.57 -10.87 2.30
CA ALA A 36 7.28 -9.66 2.72
C ALA A 36 6.65 -8.40 2.13
N VAL A 37 6.25 -8.44 0.85
CA VAL A 37 5.56 -7.32 0.20
C VAL A 37 4.18 -7.08 0.82
N VAL A 38 3.40 -8.13 1.10
CA VAL A 38 2.11 -7.97 1.80
C VAL A 38 2.31 -7.37 3.19
N ALA A 39 3.33 -7.81 3.93
CA ALA A 39 3.65 -7.25 5.25
C ALA A 39 4.04 -5.77 5.17
N GLU A 40 4.86 -5.39 4.19
CA GLU A 40 5.25 -3.99 3.98
C GLU A 40 4.06 -3.11 3.59
N LEU A 41 3.18 -3.57 2.72
CA LEU A 41 1.97 -2.83 2.34
C LEU A 41 1.01 -2.67 3.54
N ASN A 42 0.82 -3.73 4.33
CA ASN A 42 0.03 -3.65 5.57
C ASN A 42 0.59 -2.66 6.57
N ARG A 43 1.93 -2.63 6.74
CA ARG A 43 2.62 -1.67 7.59
C ARG A 43 2.48 -0.26 7.06
N TYR A 44 2.72 -0.05 5.77
CA TYR A 44 2.67 1.26 5.12
C TYR A 44 1.28 1.89 5.17
N PHE A 45 0.22 1.10 4.99
CA PHE A 45 -1.17 1.55 5.07
C PHE A 45 -1.79 1.40 6.45
N HIS A 46 -0.99 1.15 7.49
CA HIS A 46 -1.47 1.13 8.86
C HIS A 46 -1.88 2.54 9.30
N ALA A 47 -3.10 2.68 9.83
CA ALA A 47 -3.68 3.99 10.14
C ALA A 47 -2.86 4.78 11.19
N LEU A 48 -2.21 4.09 12.12
CA LEU A 48 -1.52 4.70 13.27
C LEU A 48 0.01 4.62 13.21
N GLU A 49 0.55 3.71 12.40
CA GLU A 49 2.00 3.38 12.38
C GLU A 49 2.55 3.34 10.95
N GLY A 50 1.70 3.58 9.97
CA GLY A 50 2.04 3.62 8.56
C GLY A 50 2.38 5.03 8.11
N GLY A 51 2.08 5.32 6.85
CA GLY A 51 2.46 6.57 6.20
C GLY A 51 3.95 6.61 5.87
N ASP A 52 4.37 7.72 5.26
CA ASP A 52 5.76 7.89 4.82
C ASP A 52 6.73 8.00 5.99
N GLU A 53 6.29 8.61 7.09
CA GLU A 53 7.10 8.88 8.29
C GLU A 53 6.91 7.82 9.40
N GLY A 54 5.98 6.87 9.25
CA GLY A 54 5.70 5.84 10.25
C GLY A 54 4.86 6.33 11.45
N GLU A 55 4.28 7.53 11.35
CA GLU A 55 3.47 8.15 12.41
C GLU A 55 1.95 7.96 12.17
N GLY A 56 1.60 7.08 11.24
CA GLY A 56 0.22 6.88 10.79
C GLY A 56 -0.09 7.57 9.48
N TRP A 57 -1.24 7.23 8.91
CA TRP A 57 -1.66 7.84 7.65
C TRP A 57 -2.20 9.26 7.90
N PRO A 58 -1.69 10.28 7.19
CA PRO A 58 -2.18 11.64 7.36
C PRO A 58 -3.67 11.74 6.96
N PHE A 59 -4.46 12.44 7.78
CA PHE A 59 -5.88 12.67 7.50
C PHE A 59 -6.04 13.38 6.15
N GLY A 60 -6.81 12.77 5.24
CA GLY A 60 -6.98 13.29 3.89
C GLY A 60 -5.76 13.14 2.97
N GLY A 61 -4.68 12.50 3.41
CA GLY A 61 -3.49 12.29 2.59
C GLY A 61 -3.75 11.38 1.39
N ALA A 62 -3.40 11.85 0.20
CA ALA A 62 -3.50 11.07 -1.03
C ALA A 62 -2.58 9.83 -0.99
N VAL A 63 -3.01 8.75 -1.65
CA VAL A 63 -2.15 7.59 -1.91
C VAL A 63 -1.38 7.88 -3.20
N TYR A 64 -0.10 8.19 -3.05
CA TYR A 64 0.78 8.42 -4.20
C TYR A 64 1.22 7.09 -4.82
N PHE A 65 0.95 6.90 -6.10
CA PHE A 65 1.32 5.67 -6.82
C PHE A 65 2.83 5.41 -6.74
N SER A 66 3.63 6.46 -6.90
CA SER A 66 5.09 6.39 -6.85
C SER A 66 5.61 5.85 -5.52
N ARG A 67 4.98 6.23 -4.40
CA ARG A 67 5.34 5.73 -3.07
C ARG A 67 4.99 4.27 -2.91
N VAL A 68 3.79 3.85 -3.33
CA VAL A 68 3.40 2.43 -3.29
C VAL A 68 4.38 1.58 -4.11
N PHE A 69 4.73 2.06 -5.30
CA PHE A 69 5.70 1.39 -6.18
C PHE A 69 7.10 1.31 -5.54
N GLU A 70 7.58 2.40 -4.95
CA GLU A 70 8.86 2.45 -4.21
C GLU A 70 8.89 1.46 -3.05
N ARG A 71 7.83 1.39 -2.24
CA ARG A 71 7.71 0.44 -1.11
C ARG A 71 7.77 -1.02 -1.57
N ILE A 72 7.07 -1.34 -2.66
CA ILE A 72 7.09 -2.69 -3.24
C ILE A 72 8.49 -3.04 -3.75
N LEU A 73 9.16 -2.14 -4.46
CA LEU A 73 10.50 -2.38 -4.97
C LEU A 73 11.56 -2.51 -3.87
N ALA A 74 11.38 -1.79 -2.75
CA ALA A 74 12.29 -1.85 -1.61
C ALA A 74 12.10 -3.10 -0.74
N ALA A 75 11.02 -3.86 -0.94
CA ALA A 75 10.75 -5.07 -0.18
C ALA A 75 11.77 -6.19 -0.50
N GLU A 76 12.15 -6.93 0.54
CA GLU A 76 13.17 -7.97 0.44
C GLU A 76 12.83 -9.03 -0.61
N GLY A 77 13.80 -9.34 -1.48
CA GLY A 77 13.67 -10.38 -2.51
C GLY A 77 12.96 -9.94 -3.78
N VAL A 78 12.45 -8.70 -3.86
CA VAL A 78 11.86 -8.16 -5.09
C VAL A 78 12.96 -7.72 -6.05
N LEU A 79 13.00 -8.33 -7.24
CA LEU A 79 13.90 -7.89 -8.31
C LEU A 79 13.22 -6.83 -9.20
N ARG A 80 11.93 -7.02 -9.48
CA ARG A 80 11.15 -6.13 -10.34
C ARG A 80 9.67 -6.19 -9.98
N ALA A 81 9.01 -5.04 -10.00
CA ALA A 81 7.56 -4.95 -10.05
C ALA A 81 7.11 -4.88 -11.52
N ASP A 82 6.42 -5.92 -11.99
CA ASP A 82 5.94 -6.03 -13.37
C ASP A 82 4.61 -5.28 -13.59
N GLN A 83 3.80 -5.20 -12.54
CA GLN A 83 2.53 -4.47 -12.52
C GLN A 83 2.20 -4.09 -11.07
N VAL A 84 1.71 -2.87 -10.87
CA VAL A 84 1.19 -2.40 -9.58
C VAL A 84 -0.11 -1.66 -9.84
N ARG A 85 -1.17 -2.03 -9.13
CA ARG A 85 -2.47 -1.35 -9.23
C ARG A 85 -3.01 -1.12 -7.84
N VAL A 86 -3.73 -0.01 -7.67
CA VAL A 86 -4.30 0.40 -6.38
C VAL A 86 -5.79 0.65 -6.55
N ALA A 87 -6.58 0.29 -5.55
CA ALA A 87 -8.01 0.56 -5.48
C ALA A 87 -8.38 1.13 -4.11
N LEU A 88 -9.41 1.98 -4.08
CA LEU A 88 -10.08 2.40 -2.86
C LEU A 88 -11.47 1.77 -2.76
N ASP A 89 -11.84 1.33 -1.56
CA ASP A 89 -13.17 0.80 -1.19
C ASP A 89 -13.73 -0.27 -2.13
N ASP A 90 -12.90 -1.22 -2.55
CA ASP A 90 -13.26 -2.27 -3.53
C ASP A 90 -13.72 -1.73 -4.89
N GLY A 91 -13.37 -0.47 -5.20
CA GLY A 91 -13.56 0.14 -6.50
C GLY A 91 -12.61 -0.39 -7.57
N PRO A 92 -12.58 0.26 -8.76
CA PRO A 92 -11.71 -0.17 -9.84
C PRO A 92 -10.23 0.04 -9.49
N PHE A 93 -9.41 -0.93 -9.88
CA PHE A 93 -7.96 -0.83 -9.80
C PHE A 93 -7.40 0.09 -10.89
N VAL A 94 -6.66 1.11 -10.46
CA VAL A 94 -5.93 2.04 -11.32
C VAL A 94 -4.42 1.82 -11.23
N GLU A 95 -3.68 2.21 -12.26
CA GLU A 95 -2.23 2.13 -12.35
C GLU A 95 -1.68 3.51 -12.76
N CYS A 96 -0.49 3.87 -12.27
CA CYS A 96 0.16 5.15 -12.58
C CYS A 96 -0.71 6.39 -12.27
N GLN A 97 -1.54 6.31 -11.23
CA GLN A 97 -2.43 7.41 -10.80
C GLN A 97 -2.47 7.49 -9.28
N ASP A 98 -2.42 8.72 -8.77
CA ASP A 98 -2.59 9.02 -7.36
C ASP A 98 -4.08 8.98 -6.97
N LEU A 99 -4.37 8.48 -5.77
CA LEU A 99 -5.74 8.33 -5.29
C LEU A 99 -6.03 9.28 -4.14
N GLU A 100 -6.92 10.23 -4.40
CA GLU A 100 -7.43 11.15 -3.40
C GLU A 100 -8.40 10.42 -2.44
N ILE A 101 -8.09 10.47 -1.14
CA ILE A 101 -8.97 9.86 -0.14
C ILE A 101 -10.06 10.82 0.33
N GLY A 102 -9.85 12.14 0.18
CA GLY A 102 -10.77 13.20 0.57
C GLY A 102 -10.56 13.70 2.00
N ALA A 103 -10.89 14.97 2.25
CA ALA A 103 -10.61 15.64 3.52
C ALA A 103 -11.27 14.95 4.72
N GLY A 104 -10.54 14.89 5.85
CA GLY A 104 -11.05 14.35 7.12
C GLY A 104 -11.20 12.82 7.16
N ARG A 105 -10.76 12.12 6.11
CA ARG A 105 -10.83 10.66 6.01
C ARG A 105 -9.52 10.00 6.41
N LEU A 106 -9.65 8.81 6.99
CA LEU A 106 -8.52 7.95 7.36
C LEU A 106 -8.43 6.77 6.40
N LEU A 107 -7.21 6.32 6.15
CA LEU A 107 -6.96 5.15 5.33
C LEU A 107 -6.73 3.93 6.23
N TYR A 108 -7.09 2.74 5.74
CA TYR A 108 -6.68 1.48 6.35
C TYR A 108 -6.38 0.42 5.29
N SER A 109 -5.46 -0.47 5.63
CA SER A 109 -5.06 -1.59 4.77
C SER A 109 -6.19 -2.60 4.56
N GLY A 110 -6.46 -2.93 3.29
CA GLY A 110 -7.30 -4.05 2.86
C GLY A 110 -6.51 -5.34 2.66
N GLN A 111 -7.11 -6.29 1.92
CA GLN A 111 -6.43 -7.53 1.58
C GLN A 111 -5.68 -7.39 0.25
N HIS A 112 -4.37 -7.16 0.32
CA HIS A 112 -3.52 -7.07 -0.87
C HIS A 112 -3.37 -8.41 -1.60
N GLN A 113 -3.24 -8.34 -2.92
CA GLN A 113 -3.03 -9.50 -3.78
C GLN A 113 -1.65 -9.39 -4.44
N VAL A 114 -0.71 -10.24 -4.00
CA VAL A 114 0.66 -10.23 -4.52
C VAL A 114 0.96 -11.58 -5.18
N ILE A 115 1.28 -11.53 -6.46
CA ILE A 115 1.69 -12.70 -7.24
C ILE A 115 3.15 -12.53 -7.63
N ALA A 116 4.00 -13.42 -7.13
CA ALA A 116 5.43 -13.40 -7.40
C ALA A 116 5.85 -14.57 -8.31
N SER A 117 6.90 -14.38 -9.11
CA SER A 117 7.46 -15.40 -10.00
C SER A 117 8.98 -15.33 -10.04
N ALA A 118 9.66 -16.45 -10.28
CA ALA A 118 11.11 -16.51 -10.42
C ALA A 118 11.56 -15.95 -11.78
N VAL A 119 12.77 -15.38 -11.83
CA VAL A 119 13.42 -15.00 -13.09
C VAL A 119 13.53 -16.22 -14.00
N ARG A 120 13.04 -16.09 -15.23
CA ARG A 120 13.34 -17.06 -16.29
C ARG A 120 14.70 -16.73 -16.89
N THR A 121 15.74 -17.46 -16.51
CA THR A 121 16.99 -17.49 -17.27
C THR A 121 16.77 -18.35 -18.51
N ASN A 122 16.68 -17.72 -19.68
CA ASN A 122 16.86 -18.44 -20.93
C ASN A 122 18.35 -18.82 -21.01
N GLY A 123 18.63 -20.12 -21.09
CA GLY A 123 19.98 -20.68 -21.19
C GLY A 123 20.66 -20.39 -22.51
#